data_AF-A0A0K6GMH5-F1
#
_entry.id   AF-A0A0K6GMH5-F1
#
_cell.length_a   1.000
_cell.length_b   1.000
_cell.length_c   1.000
_cell.angle_alpha   90.00
_cell.angle_beta   90.00
_cell.angle_gamma   90.00
#
_symmetry.space_group_name_H-M   'P 1'
#
loop_
_entity.id
_entity.type
_entity.pdbx_description
1 polymer ?
#
loop_
_entity_poly.entity_id
_entity_poly.type
_entity_poly.pdbx_seq_one_letter_code
_entity_poly.pdbx_strand_id
1 'polypeptide(L)'
;MEIKTVVYDPKDLPIYNVGAYSIITGKTYPLIPEGDIWILELTGSLKTELKLYQILINDQFFIPDPTKKCVIWDKTIVSVLSETQDMSMSPKIDQFSLSKSISINKEEKTIYPLKQSLKFNSLDQRLHCVCRLKNVKIDFPIVVKIYNKNQFLYIFDEWIEKSDSHNKFERTFYFSVNTTQFSSGLWNIELETPFERYISQFEFCCFGYTWSSSSLFDTII
;
A
#
# COMPACT_ATOMS: atom_id res chain seq x y z
N MET A 1 -18.24 12.82 18.81
CA MET A 1 -19.24 11.74 18.93
C MET A 1 -18.48 10.44 18.73
N GLU A 2 -18.26 9.70 19.82
CA GLU A 2 -17.42 8.49 19.82
C GLU A 2 -18.08 7.40 18.96
N ILE A 3 -17.37 6.93 17.95
CA ILE A 3 -17.80 5.79 17.14
C ILE A 3 -17.59 4.53 17.99
N LYS A 4 -18.68 4.03 18.61
CA LYS A 4 -18.74 2.82 19.45
C LYS A 4 -19.21 1.58 18.68
N THR A 5 -18.90 1.52 17.39
CA THR A 5 -19.46 0.52 16.47
C THR A 5 -18.41 -0.04 15.53
N VAL A 6 -18.51 -1.33 15.24
CA VAL A 6 -17.77 -1.98 14.15
C VAL A 6 -18.63 -1.90 12.89
N VAL A 7 -18.26 -1.05 11.92
CA VAL A 7 -18.93 -0.90 10.62
C VAL A 7 -18.21 -1.66 9.48
N TYR A 8 -18.94 -2.22 8.52
CA TYR A 8 -18.37 -2.77 7.27
C TYR A 8 -19.34 -2.54 6.09
N ASP A 9 -18.85 -2.06 4.95
CA ASP A 9 -19.61 -1.77 3.70
C ASP A 9 -19.18 -2.72 2.57
N PRO A 10 -20.00 -3.72 2.22
CA PRO A 10 -19.68 -4.71 1.20
C PRO A 10 -20.23 -4.35 -0.17
N LYS A 11 -19.55 -3.45 -0.88
CA LYS A 11 -19.87 -3.26 -2.30
C LYS A 11 -19.42 -4.51 -3.07
N ASP A 12 -20.35 -5.04 -3.88
CA ASP A 12 -20.10 -6.06 -4.92
C ASP A 12 -19.76 -7.49 -4.47
N LEU A 13 -19.97 -7.87 -3.20
CA LEU A 13 -19.74 -9.24 -2.70
C LEU A 13 -21.04 -9.96 -2.29
N PRO A 14 -21.22 -11.26 -2.58
CA PRO A 14 -22.34 -12.04 -2.04
C PRO A 14 -22.09 -12.34 -0.56
N ILE A 15 -22.70 -11.55 0.33
CA ILE A 15 -22.50 -11.65 1.78
C ILE A 15 -23.75 -12.18 2.46
N TYR A 16 -23.59 -13.25 3.25
CA TYR A 16 -24.65 -13.81 4.08
C TYR A 16 -24.32 -13.79 5.58
N ASN A 17 -23.05 -13.59 5.95
CA ASN A 17 -22.63 -13.44 7.35
C ASN A 17 -21.43 -12.49 7.46
N VAL A 18 -21.45 -11.60 8.45
CA VAL A 18 -20.28 -10.78 8.85
C VAL A 18 -20.10 -10.90 10.35
N GLY A 19 -18.88 -11.13 10.81
CA GLY A 19 -18.55 -11.28 12.23
C GLY A 19 -17.27 -10.55 12.63
N ALA A 20 -17.15 -10.20 13.90
CA ALA A 20 -15.90 -9.76 14.51
C ALA A 20 -15.32 -10.90 15.35
N TYR A 21 -14.16 -11.42 14.95
CA TYR A 21 -13.37 -12.39 15.73
C TYR A 21 -12.48 -11.66 16.71
N SER A 22 -12.67 -11.90 18.01
CA SER A 22 -11.77 -11.41 19.05
C SER A 22 -10.45 -12.18 19.02
N ILE A 23 -9.36 -11.46 18.82
CA ILE A 23 -8.00 -12.02 18.96
C ILE A 23 -7.71 -12.40 20.42
N ILE A 24 -8.32 -11.70 21.36
CA ILE A 24 -8.07 -11.86 22.80
C ILE A 24 -8.76 -13.12 23.32
N THR A 25 -10.02 -13.34 22.96
CA THR A 25 -10.84 -14.41 23.53
C THR A 25 -11.08 -15.59 22.58
N GLY A 26 -10.71 -15.46 21.30
CA GLY A 26 -10.96 -16.48 20.28
C GLY A 26 -12.44 -16.66 19.92
N LYS A 27 -13.30 -15.72 20.32
CA LYS A 27 -14.74 -15.76 20.08
C LYS A 27 -15.12 -14.90 18.88
N THR A 28 -16.12 -15.35 18.13
CA THR A 28 -16.72 -14.59 17.02
C THR A 28 -18.04 -13.99 17.44
N TYR A 29 -18.25 -12.72 17.09
CA TYR A 29 -19.45 -11.95 17.37
C TYR A 29 -20.11 -11.52 16.06
N PRO A 30 -21.35 -11.92 15.77
CA PRO A 30 -22.02 -11.55 14.53
C PRO A 30 -22.31 -10.04 14.50
N LEU A 31 -22.08 -9.41 13.35
CA LEU A 31 -22.57 -8.06 13.07
C LEU A 31 -24.00 -8.14 12.53
N ILE A 32 -24.80 -7.12 12.82
CA ILE A 32 -26.19 -6.99 12.39
C ILE A 32 -26.24 -6.09 11.15
N PRO A 33 -26.92 -6.49 10.06
CA PRO A 33 -27.07 -5.65 8.88
C PRO A 33 -28.03 -4.47 9.14
N GLU A 34 -27.60 -3.26 8.81
CA GLU A 34 -28.36 -2.01 8.87
C GLU A 34 -28.22 -1.26 7.53
N GLY A 35 -29.16 -1.47 6.61
CA GLY A 35 -29.07 -0.92 5.26
C GLY A 35 -27.89 -1.52 4.49
N ASP A 36 -27.00 -0.67 3.99
CA ASP A 36 -25.81 -1.09 3.23
C ASP A 36 -24.59 -1.40 4.12
N ILE A 37 -24.73 -1.35 5.45
CA ILE A 37 -23.63 -1.56 6.40
C ILE A 37 -23.93 -2.67 7.40
N TRP A 38 -22.88 -3.28 7.94
CA TRP A 38 -22.96 -4.26 9.04
C TRP A 38 -22.41 -3.64 10.32
N ILE A 39 -23.15 -3.77 11.43
CA ILE A 39 -22.86 -3.08 12.70
C ILE A 39 -22.82 -4.05 13.88
N LEU A 40 -21.83 -3.90 14.76
CA LEU A 40 -21.84 -4.47 16.11
C LEU A 40 -21.69 -3.34 17.14
N GLU A 41 -22.68 -3.20 18.01
CA GLU A 41 -22.63 -2.27 19.14
C GLU A 41 -21.75 -2.83 20.26
N LEU A 42 -20.83 -2.00 20.75
CA LEU A 42 -19.89 -2.40 21.79
C LEU A 42 -20.40 -1.96 23.17
N THR A 43 -20.98 -2.90 23.93
CA THR A 43 -21.46 -2.66 25.30
C THR A 43 -20.66 -3.44 26.34
N GLY A 44 -20.31 -2.78 27.45
CA GLY A 44 -19.72 -3.44 28.62
C GLY A 44 -18.42 -4.20 28.32
N SER A 45 -18.38 -5.49 28.70
CA SER A 45 -17.20 -6.37 28.54
C SER A 45 -16.80 -6.58 27.08
N LEU A 46 -17.75 -6.51 26.15
CA LEU A 46 -17.52 -6.71 24.73
C LEU A 46 -16.51 -5.69 24.16
N LYS A 47 -16.52 -4.46 24.67
CA LYS A 47 -15.56 -3.42 24.30
C LYS A 47 -14.11 -3.83 24.62
N THR A 48 -13.91 -4.50 25.76
CA THR A 48 -12.60 -4.98 26.18
C THR A 48 -12.19 -6.20 25.36
N GLU A 49 -13.11 -7.13 25.12
CA GLU A 49 -12.84 -8.35 24.34
C GLU A 49 -12.54 -8.06 22.86
N LEU A 50 -13.23 -7.09 22.26
CA LEU A 50 -13.03 -6.66 20.87
C LEU A 50 -12.06 -5.48 20.74
N LYS A 51 -11.16 -5.31 21.72
CA LYS A 51 -10.08 -4.32 21.61
C LYS A 51 -9.18 -4.58 20.39
N LEU A 52 -8.92 -5.86 20.08
CA LEU A 52 -8.25 -6.34 18.87
C LEU A 52 -9.14 -7.38 18.20
N TYR A 53 -9.52 -7.14 16.95
CA TYR A 53 -10.42 -8.05 16.24
C TYR A 53 -10.12 -8.16 14.75
N GLN A 54 -10.55 -9.27 14.14
CA GLN A 54 -10.60 -9.46 12.69
C GLN A 54 -12.04 -9.49 12.21
N ILE A 55 -12.26 -9.05 10.98
CA ILE A 55 -13.55 -9.25 10.33
C ILE A 55 -13.56 -10.65 9.70
N LEU A 56 -14.65 -11.38 9.90
CA LEU A 56 -15.01 -12.51 9.06
C LEU A 56 -16.16 -12.15 8.15
N ILE A 57 -16.09 -12.63 6.92
CA ILE A 57 -17.19 -12.58 5.96
C ILE A 57 -17.39 -13.99 5.47
N ASN A 58 -18.63 -14.49 5.53
CA ASN A 58 -18.96 -15.85 5.10
C ASN A 58 -18.02 -16.90 5.75
N ASP A 59 -17.70 -16.69 7.02
CA ASP A 59 -16.82 -17.51 7.86
C ASP A 59 -15.34 -17.58 7.42
N GLN A 60 -14.93 -16.70 6.50
CA GLN A 60 -13.54 -16.53 6.09
C GLN A 60 -12.97 -15.26 6.69
N PHE A 61 -11.68 -15.26 7.04
CA PHE A 61 -11.00 -14.07 7.55
C PHE A 61 -10.75 -13.06 6.45
N PHE A 62 -11.09 -11.80 6.72
CA PHE A 62 -10.83 -10.68 5.82
C PHE A 62 -9.92 -9.65 6.48
N ILE A 63 -9.15 -8.97 5.64
CA ILE A 63 -8.37 -7.81 6.06
C ILE A 63 -9.37 -6.76 6.57
N PRO A 64 -9.20 -6.27 7.81
CA PRO A 64 -10.12 -5.31 8.37
C PRO A 64 -10.20 -4.04 7.52
N ASP A 65 -11.37 -3.42 7.51
CA ASP A 65 -11.69 -2.20 6.77
C ASP A 65 -10.55 -1.16 6.86
N PRO A 66 -9.92 -0.77 5.74
CA PRO A 66 -8.81 0.19 5.73
C PRO A 66 -9.24 1.62 6.13
N THR A 67 -10.54 1.92 6.16
CA THR A 67 -11.05 3.17 6.73
C THR A 67 -10.99 3.19 8.25
N LYS A 68 -10.77 2.03 8.89
CA LYS A 68 -10.54 1.88 10.32
C LYS A 68 -9.07 1.72 10.65
N LYS A 69 -8.74 2.11 11.88
CA LYS A 69 -7.42 1.89 12.46
C LYS A 69 -7.20 0.38 12.66
N CYS A 70 -6.07 -0.12 12.20
CA CYS A 70 -5.64 -1.50 12.41
C CYS A 70 -4.20 -1.55 12.95
N VAL A 71 -3.77 -2.73 13.41
CA VAL A 71 -2.39 -3.08 13.78
C VAL A 71 -2.08 -4.47 13.25
N ILE A 72 -0.82 -4.86 13.31
CA ILE A 72 -0.42 -6.20 12.91
C ILE A 72 0.05 -6.99 14.11
N TRP A 73 -0.55 -8.17 14.23
CA TRP A 73 -0.33 -9.12 15.29
C TRP A 73 -0.08 -10.48 14.66
N ASP A 74 1.06 -11.11 14.93
CA ASP A 74 1.43 -12.42 14.37
C ASP A 74 1.19 -12.54 12.86
N LYS A 75 1.73 -11.58 12.09
CA LYS A 75 1.57 -11.47 10.62
C LYS A 75 0.14 -11.32 10.11
N THR A 76 -0.77 -10.96 11.01
CA THR A 76 -2.19 -10.81 10.72
C THR A 76 -2.61 -9.37 10.98
N ILE A 77 -3.32 -8.75 10.03
CA ILE A 77 -3.87 -7.40 10.20
C ILE A 77 -5.16 -7.49 11.01
N VAL A 78 -5.25 -6.72 12.10
CA VAL A 78 -6.39 -6.72 13.02
C VAL A 78 -6.86 -5.29 13.26
N SER A 79 -8.17 -5.04 13.25
CA SER A 79 -8.73 -3.74 13.60
C SER A 79 -8.55 -3.47 15.09
N VAL A 80 -8.38 -2.19 15.41
CA VAL A 80 -8.24 -1.70 16.80
C VAL A 80 -9.26 -0.61 17.06
N LEU A 81 -9.83 -0.62 18.27
CA LEU A 81 -10.71 0.46 18.72
C LEU A 81 -9.92 1.76 18.95
N SER A 82 -10.51 2.87 18.49
CA SER A 82 -9.94 4.23 18.38
C SER A 82 -9.21 4.75 19.62
N GLU A 83 -9.61 4.28 20.80
CA GLU A 83 -9.25 4.80 22.12
C GLU A 83 -7.93 4.23 22.67
N THR A 84 -7.38 3.19 22.04
CA THR A 84 -6.24 2.44 22.59
C THR A 84 -4.95 2.60 21.81
N GLN A 85 -4.95 3.43 20.76
CA GLN A 85 -3.80 3.54 19.86
C GLN A 85 -3.00 4.81 20.15
N ASP A 86 -1.76 4.62 20.59
CA ASP A 86 -0.73 5.63 20.46
C ASP A 86 -0.31 5.71 18.99
N MET A 87 -0.88 6.66 18.24
CA MET A 87 -0.56 6.88 16.83
C MET A 87 0.89 7.36 16.60
N SER A 88 1.66 7.63 17.66
CA SER A 88 3.11 7.86 17.53
C SER A 88 3.88 6.59 17.09
N MET A 89 3.25 5.41 17.20
CA MET A 89 3.88 4.12 16.93
C MET A 89 3.58 3.55 15.54
N SER A 90 2.67 4.16 14.78
CA SER A 90 2.33 3.70 13.43
C SER A 90 3.47 3.99 12.45
N PRO A 91 3.84 3.02 11.60
CA PRO A 91 4.74 3.24 10.47
C PRO A 91 4.28 4.42 9.63
N LYS A 92 5.24 5.20 9.12
CA LYS A 92 5.00 6.35 8.25
C LYS A 92 5.91 6.35 7.02
N ILE A 93 5.37 6.70 5.87
CA ILE A 93 6.09 7.07 4.65
C ILE A 93 6.69 8.44 4.90
N ASP A 94 7.97 8.46 5.24
CA ASP A 94 8.73 9.68 5.53
C ASP A 94 9.18 10.36 4.24
N GLN A 95 9.69 9.57 3.30
CA GLN A 95 10.19 10.08 2.02
C GLN A 95 9.87 9.09 0.91
N PHE A 96 9.46 9.61 -0.25
CA PHE A 96 9.29 8.83 -1.45
C PHE A 96 10.00 9.50 -2.61
N SER A 97 10.71 8.71 -3.41
CA SER A 97 11.49 9.22 -4.52
C SER A 97 11.40 8.30 -5.73
N LEU A 98 11.25 8.94 -6.88
CA LEU A 98 11.34 8.33 -8.19
C LEU A 98 12.67 8.71 -8.82
N SER A 99 13.36 7.76 -9.43
CA SER A 99 14.66 8.00 -10.05
C SER A 99 14.87 7.14 -11.28
N LYS A 100 15.70 7.64 -12.19
CA LYS A 100 16.21 6.90 -13.37
C LYS A 100 17.39 6.00 -13.01
N SER A 101 18.03 6.27 -11.87
CA SER A 101 19.21 5.55 -11.41
C SER A 101 19.32 5.54 -9.89
N ILE A 102 19.94 4.49 -9.36
CA ILE A 102 20.14 4.30 -7.92
C ILE A 102 21.61 4.02 -7.61
N SER A 103 21.99 4.27 -6.36
CA SER A 103 23.24 3.76 -5.79
C SER A 103 22.90 2.77 -4.70
N ILE A 104 23.73 1.72 -4.58
CA ILE A 104 23.58 0.68 -3.57
C ILE A 104 24.83 0.71 -2.70
N ASN A 105 24.68 1.05 -1.43
CA ASN A 105 25.73 0.87 -0.44
C ASN A 105 25.65 -0.55 0.11
N LYS A 106 26.63 -1.39 -0.23
CA LYS A 106 26.66 -2.80 0.17
C LYS A 106 26.96 -2.99 1.67
N GLU A 107 27.71 -2.07 2.27
CA GLU A 107 28.10 -2.17 3.68
C GLU A 107 26.91 -1.85 4.60
N GLU A 108 26.17 -0.78 4.27
CA GLU A 108 24.97 -0.37 5.00
C GLU A 108 23.71 -1.12 4.55
N LYS A 109 23.79 -1.88 3.45
CA LYS A 109 22.63 -2.50 2.77
C LYS A 109 21.53 -1.49 2.43
N THR A 110 21.92 -0.27 2.06
CA THR A 110 21.02 0.84 1.77
C THR A 110 20.98 1.16 0.28
N ILE A 111 19.81 1.58 -0.20
CA ILE A 111 19.58 1.98 -1.58
C ILE A 111 19.14 3.44 -1.57
N TYR A 112 19.81 4.28 -2.38
CA TYR A 112 19.49 5.69 -2.47
C TYR A 112 19.27 6.11 -3.93
N PRO A 113 18.26 6.98 -4.19
CA PRO A 113 18.12 7.59 -5.51
C PRO A 113 19.31 8.52 -5.79
N LEU A 114 19.92 8.42 -6.97
CA LEU A 114 20.99 9.35 -7.35
C LEU A 114 20.44 10.76 -7.66
N LYS A 115 19.27 10.82 -8.31
CA LYS A 115 18.58 12.08 -8.60
C LYS A 115 17.09 11.84 -8.72
N GLN A 116 16.30 12.57 -7.94
CA GLN A 116 14.85 12.53 -8.08
C GLN A 116 14.42 13.02 -9.47
N SER A 117 13.51 12.30 -10.09
CA SER A 117 12.92 12.64 -11.38
C SER A 117 11.44 12.33 -11.37
N LEU A 118 10.64 13.26 -11.88
CA LEU A 118 9.21 13.05 -12.14
C LEU A 118 8.91 12.96 -13.64
N LYS A 119 9.96 12.88 -14.48
CA LYS A 119 9.84 12.84 -15.94
C LYS A 119 10.69 11.71 -16.49
N PHE A 120 10.03 10.75 -17.11
CA PHE A 120 10.61 9.54 -17.65
C PHE A 120 10.25 9.43 -19.13
N ASN A 121 11.04 8.67 -19.86
CA ASN A 121 10.79 8.40 -21.26
C ASN A 121 11.18 6.97 -21.64
N SER A 122 10.87 6.58 -22.88
CA SER A 122 11.15 5.23 -23.40
C SER A 122 12.63 4.86 -23.46
N LEU A 123 13.57 5.79 -23.32
CA LEU A 123 15.00 5.50 -23.22
C LEU A 123 15.44 5.19 -21.77
N ASP A 124 14.69 5.64 -20.78
CA ASP A 124 14.94 5.31 -19.37
C ASP A 124 14.50 3.87 -19.14
N GLN A 125 15.40 2.88 -19.16
CA GLN A 125 15.02 1.45 -19.10
C GLN A 125 14.23 1.05 -17.85
N ARG A 126 14.44 1.76 -16.73
CA ARG A 126 13.81 1.45 -15.45
C ARG A 126 13.33 2.71 -14.75
N LEU A 127 12.20 2.55 -14.08
CA LEU A 127 11.69 3.47 -13.08
C LEU A 127 12.01 2.88 -11.71
N HIS A 128 12.89 3.54 -10.98
CA HIS A 128 13.28 3.13 -9.62
C HIS A 128 12.48 3.91 -8.60
N CYS A 129 11.90 3.21 -7.63
CA CYS A 129 11.12 3.78 -6.55
C CYS A 129 11.78 3.43 -5.23
N VAL A 130 12.13 4.45 -4.44
CA VAL A 130 12.71 4.30 -3.10
C VAL A 130 11.80 5.02 -2.11
N CYS A 131 11.30 4.28 -1.14
CA CYS A 131 10.44 4.74 -0.06
C CYS A 131 11.16 4.55 1.27
N ARG A 132 11.37 5.64 2.02
CA ARG A 132 11.86 5.60 3.40
C ARG A 132 10.67 5.58 4.34
N LEU A 133 10.67 4.60 5.24
CA LEU A 133 9.66 4.39 6.24
C LEU A 133 10.25 4.72 7.61
N LYS A 134 9.51 5.44 8.46
CA LYS A 134 9.83 5.74 9.86
C LYS A 134 8.84 5.06 10.78
N ASN A 135 9.19 4.94 12.06
CA ASN A 135 8.36 4.31 13.10
C ASN A 135 7.95 2.87 12.76
N VAL A 136 8.81 2.12 12.07
CA VAL A 136 8.60 0.72 11.68
C VAL A 136 8.87 -0.18 12.89
N LYS A 137 7.97 -0.13 13.89
CA LYS A 137 8.08 -0.89 15.15
C LYS A 137 7.34 -2.22 15.11
N ILE A 138 6.54 -2.43 14.08
CA ILE A 138 5.74 -3.62 13.82
C ILE A 138 5.93 -4.03 12.36
N ASP A 139 5.67 -5.29 12.08
CA ASP A 139 5.64 -5.81 10.71
C ASP A 139 4.40 -5.27 9.98
N PHE A 140 4.48 -5.00 8.68
CA PHE A 140 3.30 -4.61 7.89
C PHE A 140 3.39 -4.85 6.39
N PRO A 141 2.28 -5.15 5.69
CA PRO A 141 2.29 -5.17 4.24
C PRO A 141 2.24 -3.75 3.68
N ILE A 142 2.89 -3.55 2.55
CA ILE A 142 2.73 -2.37 1.71
C ILE A 142 2.23 -2.83 0.34
N VAL A 143 1.15 -2.22 -0.13
CA VAL A 143 0.60 -2.46 -1.47
C VAL A 143 1.02 -1.32 -2.38
N VAL A 144 1.55 -1.66 -3.54
CA VAL A 144 1.95 -0.71 -4.58
C VAL A 144 0.98 -0.82 -5.74
N LYS A 145 0.45 0.32 -6.19
CA LYS A 145 -0.35 0.42 -7.41
C LYS A 145 0.28 1.44 -8.34
N ILE A 146 0.47 1.08 -9.60
CA ILE A 146 0.91 2.00 -10.65
C ILE A 146 -0.18 2.06 -11.72
N TYR A 147 -0.73 3.24 -11.95
CA TYR A 147 -1.88 3.40 -12.82
C TYR A 147 -1.94 4.78 -13.47
N ASN A 148 -2.66 4.88 -14.58
CA ASN A 148 -3.09 6.15 -15.14
C ASN A 148 -4.62 6.18 -15.21
N LYS A 149 -5.18 7.22 -15.83
CA LYS A 149 -6.64 7.36 -15.98
C LYS A 149 -7.31 6.23 -16.79
N ASN A 150 -6.55 5.49 -17.59
CA ASN A 150 -7.06 4.49 -18.53
C ASN A 150 -6.86 3.04 -18.04
N GLN A 151 -5.85 2.78 -17.19
CA GLN A 151 -5.49 1.42 -16.78
C GLN A 151 -4.63 1.37 -15.51
N PHE A 152 -4.73 0.24 -14.79
CA PHE A 152 -3.73 -0.21 -13.82
C PHE A 152 -2.66 -1.04 -14.54
N LEU A 153 -1.39 -0.73 -14.29
CA LEU A 153 -0.26 -1.44 -14.88
C LEU A 153 0.38 -2.43 -13.91
N TYR A 154 0.56 -2.02 -12.65
CA TYR A 154 1.11 -2.88 -11.61
C TYR A 154 0.26 -2.80 -10.35
N ILE A 155 0.00 -3.97 -9.76
CA ILE A 155 -0.52 -4.12 -8.40
C ILE A 155 0.26 -5.27 -7.77
N PHE A 156 0.98 -4.99 -6.68
CA PHE A 156 1.68 -6.01 -5.91
C PHE A 156 1.82 -5.56 -4.46
N ASP A 157 2.03 -6.53 -3.57
CA ASP A 157 2.22 -6.32 -2.15
C ASP A 157 3.56 -6.90 -1.69
N GLU A 158 4.13 -6.31 -0.64
CA GLU A 158 5.37 -6.78 -0.01
C GLU A 158 5.23 -6.69 1.51
N TRP A 159 5.82 -7.66 2.23
CA TRP A 159 5.85 -7.65 3.68
C TRP A 159 7.06 -6.87 4.22
N ILE A 160 6.81 -5.77 4.94
CA ILE A 160 7.83 -4.98 5.61
C ILE A 160 8.03 -5.48 7.03
N GLU A 161 9.22 -6.00 7.34
CA GLU A 161 9.57 -6.43 8.68
C GLU A 161 9.86 -5.24 9.61
N LYS A 162 9.49 -5.38 10.88
CA LYS A 162 9.83 -4.44 11.94
C LYS A 162 11.32 -4.13 11.95
N SER A 163 11.65 -2.88 12.25
CA SER A 163 13.00 -2.41 12.48
C SER A 163 13.28 -2.38 13.98
N ASP A 164 14.56 -2.38 14.33
CA ASP A 164 15.04 -2.22 15.70
C ASP A 164 15.50 -0.78 15.98
N SER A 165 15.89 -0.54 17.23
CA SER A 165 16.43 0.74 17.69
C SER A 165 17.81 1.07 17.09
N HIS A 166 18.59 0.07 16.69
CA HIS A 166 19.89 0.29 16.03
C HIS A 166 19.70 1.00 14.68
N ASN A 167 18.66 0.60 13.95
CA ASN A 167 18.24 1.24 12.70
C ASN A 167 17.25 2.40 12.92
N LYS A 168 17.12 2.93 14.14
CA LYS A 168 16.22 4.04 14.51
C LYS A 168 14.75 3.80 14.14
N PHE A 169 14.33 2.53 14.09
CA PHE A 169 13.01 2.12 13.63
C PHE A 169 12.68 2.58 12.20
N GLU A 170 13.68 2.63 11.32
CA GLU A 170 13.53 2.99 9.92
C GLU A 170 13.73 1.78 8.99
N ARG A 171 12.98 1.75 7.88
CA ARG A 171 13.19 0.79 6.79
C ARG A 171 13.23 1.51 5.45
N THR A 172 13.94 0.94 4.50
CA THR A 172 13.87 1.36 3.10
C THR A 172 13.13 0.28 2.32
N PHE A 173 12.02 0.66 1.70
CA PHE A 173 11.31 -0.15 0.71
C PHE A 173 11.72 0.29 -0.69
N TYR A 174 12.14 -0.65 -1.53
CA TYR A 174 12.61 -0.39 -2.87
C TYR A 174 11.98 -1.35 -3.86
N PHE A 175 11.54 -0.81 -4.99
CA PHE A 175 11.16 -1.62 -6.15
C PHE A 175 11.56 -0.90 -7.43
N SER A 176 11.65 -1.66 -8.52
CA SER A 176 11.93 -1.08 -9.84
C SER A 176 11.16 -1.81 -10.92
N VAL A 177 10.53 -1.03 -11.80
CA VAL A 177 9.72 -1.54 -12.90
C VAL A 177 10.36 -1.20 -14.23
N ASN A 178 10.10 -2.04 -15.24
CA ASN A 178 10.53 -1.77 -16.61
C ASN A 178 9.61 -0.71 -17.22
N THR A 179 10.19 0.27 -17.89
CA THR A 179 9.43 1.38 -18.49
C THR A 179 8.77 1.03 -19.82
N THR A 180 9.10 -0.12 -20.42
CA THR A 180 8.58 -0.53 -21.75
C THR A 180 7.06 -0.67 -21.80
N GLN A 181 6.41 -0.87 -20.66
CA GLN A 181 4.95 -1.05 -20.57
C GLN A 181 4.20 0.27 -20.38
N PHE A 182 4.91 1.39 -20.18
CA PHE A 182 4.29 2.69 -19.99
C PHE A 182 3.97 3.33 -21.34
N SER A 183 2.74 3.77 -21.49
CA SER A 183 2.33 4.69 -22.56
C SER A 183 2.64 6.14 -22.17
N SER A 184 2.76 7.02 -23.17
CA SER A 184 2.86 8.46 -22.92
C SER A 184 1.69 8.96 -22.07
N GLY A 185 1.99 9.82 -21.09
CA GLY A 185 0.99 10.46 -20.25
C GLY A 185 1.40 10.60 -18.79
N LEU A 186 0.43 11.01 -17.97
CA LEU A 186 0.59 11.14 -16.52
C LEU A 186 0.23 9.82 -15.83
N TRP A 187 1.13 9.37 -14.97
CA TRP A 187 1.02 8.15 -14.20
C TRP A 187 1.06 8.45 -12.71
N ASN A 188 0.35 7.64 -11.92
CA ASN A 188 0.33 7.67 -10.48
C ASN A 188 1.07 6.43 -9.96
N ILE A 189 1.82 6.61 -8.88
CA ILE A 189 2.25 5.54 -7.99
C ILE A 189 1.59 5.78 -6.65
N GLU A 190 0.87 4.77 -6.20
CA GLU A 190 0.21 4.75 -4.92
C GLU A 190 0.83 3.68 -4.05
N LEU A 191 1.20 4.08 -2.84
CA LEU A 191 1.63 3.20 -1.77
C LEU A 191 0.54 3.18 -0.71
N GLU A 192 0.02 2.02 -0.41
CA GLU A 192 -1.01 1.82 0.60
C GLU A 192 -0.47 0.90 1.69
N THR A 193 -0.57 1.35 2.92
CA THR A 193 -0.29 0.55 4.12
C THR A 193 -1.58 0.44 4.92
N PRO A 194 -1.64 -0.42 5.94
CA PRO A 194 -2.79 -0.46 6.84
C PRO A 194 -3.00 0.86 7.63
N PHE A 195 -2.02 1.76 7.64
CA PHE A 195 -2.03 2.99 8.46
C PHE A 195 -2.22 4.26 7.65
N GLU A 196 -1.81 4.27 6.38
CA GLU A 196 -1.87 5.43 5.53
C GLU A 196 -1.79 5.07 4.05
N ARG A 197 -2.15 6.05 3.22
CA ARG A 197 -2.02 6.02 1.76
C ARG A 197 -1.20 7.22 1.29
N TYR A 198 -0.26 6.96 0.38
CA TYR A 198 0.58 7.96 -0.26
C TYR A 198 0.47 7.87 -1.78
N ILE A 199 0.37 9.00 -2.47
CA ILE A 199 0.27 9.05 -3.93
C ILE A 199 1.33 10.02 -4.47
N SER A 200 2.06 9.60 -5.50
CA SER A 200 2.98 10.43 -6.27
C SER A 200 2.66 10.33 -7.76
N GLN A 201 2.93 11.41 -8.50
CA GLN A 201 2.69 11.49 -9.94
C GLN A 201 3.98 11.68 -10.73
N PHE A 202 4.04 11.07 -11.91
CA PHE A 202 5.12 11.28 -12.86
C PHE A 202 4.63 11.29 -14.30
N GLU A 203 5.37 11.97 -15.16
CA GLU A 203 5.14 12.04 -16.60
C GLU A 203 6.00 10.99 -17.31
N PHE A 204 5.40 10.26 -18.24
CA PHE A 204 6.11 9.34 -19.13
C PHE A 204 5.93 9.78 -20.59
N CYS A 205 7.01 9.76 -21.38
CA CYS A 205 6.98 10.09 -22.80
C CYS A 205 7.59 8.95 -23.65
N CYS A 206 6.78 8.32 -24.50
CA CYS A 206 7.29 7.41 -25.52
C CYS A 206 7.88 8.21 -26.69
N PHE A 207 9.17 8.08 -26.94
CA PHE A 207 9.74 8.49 -28.22
C PHE A 207 9.42 7.39 -29.24
N GLY A 208 8.55 7.71 -30.21
CA GLY A 208 8.45 6.89 -31.41
C GLY A 208 9.74 7.07 -32.20
N TYR A 209 10.48 5.99 -32.45
CA TYR A 209 11.35 5.98 -33.62
C TYR A 209 10.42 6.06 -34.83
N THR A 210 10.16 7.27 -35.33
CA THR A 210 9.84 7.41 -36.74
C THR A 210 11.09 6.93 -37.46
N TRP A 211 11.10 5.67 -37.91
CA TRP A 211 11.93 5.30 -39.04
C TRP A 211 11.42 6.16 -40.19
N SER A 212 11.99 7.34 -40.39
CA SER A 212 11.95 7.96 -41.70
C SER A 212 12.68 6.97 -42.59
N SER A 213 11.93 6.21 -43.39
CA SER A 213 12.46 5.58 -44.58
C SER A 213 12.97 6.70 -45.47
N SER A 214 14.21 7.13 -45.24
CA SER A 214 14.95 7.94 -46.20
C SER A 214 15.33 7.00 -47.32
N SER A 215 14.39 6.82 -48.25
CA SER A 215 14.68 6.46 -49.62
C SER A 215 15.56 7.57 -50.21
N LEU A 216 16.87 7.44 -50.03
CA LEU A 216 17.88 8.18 -50.76
C LEU A 216 18.98 7.19 -51.13
N PHE A 217 18.66 6.30 -52.07
CA PHE A 217 19.64 5.81 -53.02
C PHE A 217 19.44 6.62 -54.30
N ASP A 218 20.04 7.81 -54.34
CA ASP A 218 20.42 8.40 -55.63
C ASP A 218 21.57 7.56 -56.16
N THR A 219 21.26 6.72 -57.15
CA THR A 219 22.26 6.00 -57.92
C THR A 219 22.65 6.90 -59.09
N ILE A 220 23.87 7.44 -59.05
CA ILE A 220 24.55 7.99 -60.23
C ILE A 220 25.54 6.92 -60.71
N ILE A 221 25.24 6.28 -61.84
CA ILE A 221 26.18 5.91 -62.91
C ILE A 221 25.45 6.12 -64.24
#